data_AF-A0A7S2X0J4-F1
#
_entry.id   AF-A0A7S2X0J4-F1
#
_cell.length_a   1.000
_cell.length_b   1.000
_cell.length_c   1.000
_cell.angle_alpha   90.00
_cell.angle_beta   90.00
_cell.angle_gamma   90.00
#
_symmetry.space_group_name_H-M   'P 1'
#
loop_
_entity.id
_entity.type
_entity.pdbx_description
1 polymer ?
#
loop_
_entity_poly.entity_id
_entity_poly.type
_entity_poly.pdbx_seq_one_letter_code
_entity_poly.pdbx_strand_id
1 'polypeptide(L)'
;KSECTQGGCDQPVDCVGGWSMYTGTCQYNNETQLNTDCKTYEVTVEAAHNGLQCLFLDGELRCDAKPCKAPVACVGSWGNYDNCAYDEGSDSNKRCRKYTIETEAAFNGP
;
A
#
# COMPACT_ATOMS: atom_id res chain seq x y z
N LYS A 1 49.76 34.32 13.74
CA LYS A 1 49.22 35.08 12.57
C LYS A 1 48.30 34.12 11.85
N SER A 2 47.00 34.40 11.80
CA SER A 2 46.03 33.62 11.03
C SER A 2 45.86 34.29 9.68
N GLU A 3 45.92 33.52 8.60
CA GLU A 3 45.74 33.99 7.24
C GLU A 3 44.57 33.17 6.66
N CYS A 4 43.52 33.86 6.22
CA CYS A 4 42.32 33.23 5.67
C CYS A 4 42.27 33.52 4.16
N THR A 5 42.03 32.50 3.35
CA THR A 5 41.88 32.62 1.90
C THR A 5 40.42 32.42 1.53
N GLN A 6 39.90 33.28 0.66
CA GLN A 6 38.51 33.21 0.22
C GLN A 6 38.40 32.22 -0.95
N GLY A 7 37.76 31.07 -0.70
CA GLY A 7 37.63 29.97 -1.67
C GLY A 7 38.44 28.72 -1.29
N GLY A 8 38.03 27.55 -1.80
CA GLY A 8 38.63 26.25 -1.47
C GLY A 8 37.92 25.48 -0.36
N CYS A 9 36.78 25.98 0.12
CA CYS A 9 35.90 25.29 1.05
C CYS A 9 34.50 25.23 0.44
N ASP A 10 33.98 24.02 0.24
CA ASP A 10 32.61 23.82 -0.21
C ASP A 10 31.61 24.31 0.84
N GLN A 11 30.49 24.87 0.39
CA GLN A 11 29.45 25.36 1.31
C GLN A 11 28.69 24.18 1.93
N PRO A 12 28.29 24.29 3.20
CA PRO A 12 27.43 23.28 3.82
C PRO A 12 26.13 23.15 3.03
N VAL A 13 25.73 21.90 2.78
CA VAL A 13 24.47 21.56 2.16
C VAL A 13 23.64 20.85 3.20
N ASP A 14 22.53 21.47 3.59
CA ASP A 14 21.58 20.88 4.52
C ASP A 14 20.71 19.83 3.81
N CYS A 15 20.35 18.78 4.54
CA CYS A 15 19.49 17.73 4.04
C CYS A 15 18.08 18.26 3.77
N VAL A 16 17.48 17.82 2.67
CA VAL A 16 16.07 18.10 2.33
C VAL A 16 15.35 16.78 2.13
N GLY A 17 14.41 16.49 3.01
CA GLY A 17 13.55 15.31 2.92
C GLY A 17 12.12 15.58 3.37
N GLY A 18 11.20 14.76 2.88
CA GLY A 18 9.78 14.91 3.13
C GLY A 18 9.09 13.57 3.28
N TRP A 19 7.95 13.57 3.99
CA TRP A 19 7.09 12.39 4.03
C TRP A 19 6.27 12.29 2.75
N SER A 20 6.23 11.10 2.16
CA SER A 20 5.33 10.78 1.06
C SER A 20 3.87 10.96 1.47
N MET A 21 2.99 10.99 0.47
CA MET A 21 1.58 10.71 0.71
C MET A 21 1.43 9.28 1.23
N TYR A 22 0.35 9.03 1.96
CA TYR A 22 -0.01 7.67 2.33
C TYR A 22 -0.23 6.84 1.07
N THR A 23 0.20 5.58 1.09
CA THR A 23 0.09 4.70 -0.07
C THR A 23 -1.37 4.37 -0.40
N GLY A 24 -2.29 4.52 0.55
CA GLY A 24 -3.69 4.16 0.40
C GLY A 24 -3.91 2.64 0.42
N THR A 25 -2.86 1.86 0.68
CA THR A 25 -2.93 0.41 0.84
C THR A 25 -3.08 0.09 2.32
N CYS A 26 -4.33 -0.09 2.75
CA CYS A 26 -4.63 -0.54 4.10
C CYS A 26 -4.05 -1.93 4.36
N GLN A 27 -3.29 -2.05 5.44
CA GLN A 27 -2.86 -3.34 5.96
C GLN A 27 -3.53 -3.58 7.31
N TYR A 28 -4.12 -4.75 7.47
CA TYR A 28 -4.69 -5.15 8.76
C TYR A 28 -3.56 -5.50 9.72
N ASN A 29 -3.47 -4.76 10.82
CA ASN A 29 -2.51 -5.03 11.88
C ASN A 29 -3.16 -5.99 12.90
N ASN A 30 -2.65 -7.22 12.99
CA ASN A 30 -3.19 -8.25 13.88
C ASN A 30 -3.06 -7.91 15.37
N GLU A 31 -2.05 -7.13 15.77
CA GLU A 31 -1.79 -6.80 17.18
C GLU A 31 -2.75 -5.73 17.70
N THR A 32 -2.99 -4.70 16.88
CA THR A 32 -3.89 -3.58 17.23
C THR A 32 -5.33 -3.83 16.80
N GLN A 33 -5.58 -4.84 15.97
CA GLN A 33 -6.87 -5.13 15.33
C GLN A 33 -7.43 -3.96 14.52
N LEU A 34 -6.55 -3.12 13.99
CA LEU A 34 -6.89 -1.94 13.20
C LEU A 34 -6.21 -2.00 11.83
N ASN A 35 -6.83 -1.36 10.84
CA ASN A 35 -6.14 -1.10 9.59
C ASN A 35 -5.18 0.07 9.76
N THR A 36 -3.97 -0.09 9.23
CA THR A 36 -2.96 0.95 9.21
C THR A 36 -2.63 1.32 7.77
N ASP A 37 -2.35 2.59 7.55
CA ASP A 37 -1.83 3.11 6.28
C ASP A 37 -0.46 3.74 6.55
N CYS A 38 0.48 3.50 5.65
CA CYS A 38 1.87 3.84 5.85
C CYS A 38 2.32 4.91 4.85
N LYS A 39 3.31 5.69 5.28
CA LYS A 39 4.04 6.65 4.46
C LYS A 39 5.53 6.47 4.67
N THR A 40 6.31 6.88 3.69
CA THR A 40 7.76 6.72 3.66
C THR A 40 8.41 8.10 3.68
N TYR A 41 9.51 8.25 4.41
CA TYR A 41 10.32 9.46 4.33
C TYR A 41 11.29 9.33 3.15
N GLU A 42 11.33 10.34 2.30
CA GLU A 42 12.20 10.39 1.13
C GLU A 42 13.16 11.57 1.28
N VAL A 43 14.46 11.28 1.21
CA VAL A 43 15.53 12.28 1.19
C VAL A 43 15.81 12.65 -0.27
N THR A 44 15.54 13.92 -0.60
CA THR A 44 15.75 14.47 -1.95
C THR A 44 17.11 15.14 -2.11
N VAL A 45 17.70 15.60 -0.99
CA VAL A 45 19.03 16.19 -0.94
C VAL A 45 19.74 15.64 0.30
N GLU A 46 20.84 14.95 0.08
CA GLU A 46 21.72 14.49 1.16
C GLU A 46 22.51 15.65 1.76
N ALA A 47 22.73 15.60 3.08
CA ALA A 47 23.57 16.58 3.73
C ALA A 47 25.05 16.39 3.36
N ALA A 48 25.73 17.48 3.03
CA ALA A 48 27.14 17.48 2.66
C ALA A 48 27.89 18.66 3.30
N HIS A 49 29.22 18.56 3.34
CA HIS A 49 30.11 19.63 3.80
C HIS A 49 29.76 20.19 5.19
N ASN A 50 29.38 19.31 6.12
CA ASN A 50 28.91 19.63 7.48
C ASN A 50 27.56 20.35 7.55
N GLY A 51 26.72 20.24 6.53
CA GLY A 51 25.31 20.64 6.64
C GLY A 51 24.50 19.72 7.57
N LEU A 52 23.30 20.19 7.92
CA LEU A 52 22.41 19.54 8.87
C LEU A 52 21.81 18.26 8.28
N GLN A 53 21.91 17.15 9.02
CA GLN A 53 21.29 15.88 8.66
C GLN A 53 19.76 15.94 8.75
N CYS A 54 19.06 15.15 7.93
CA CYS A 54 17.61 15.00 8.05
C CYS A 54 17.22 14.39 9.40
N LEU A 55 16.00 14.69 9.86
CA LEU A 55 15.46 14.15 11.12
C LEU A 55 15.14 12.65 11.04
N PHE A 56 14.86 12.15 9.84
CA PHE A 56 14.48 10.78 9.56
C PHE A 56 15.40 10.20 8.49
N LEU A 57 15.54 8.88 8.50
CA LEU A 57 16.33 8.18 7.50
C LEU A 57 15.58 8.09 6.18
N ASP A 58 16.32 8.08 5.07
CA ASP A 58 15.72 7.75 3.77
C ASP A 58 15.11 6.35 3.81
N GLY A 59 13.88 6.23 3.31
CA GLY A 59 13.11 4.99 3.35
C GLY A 59 12.45 4.68 4.70
N GLU A 60 12.54 5.55 5.70
CA GLU A 60 11.91 5.31 7.00
C GLU A 60 10.38 5.21 6.84
N LEU A 61 9.80 4.12 7.36
CA LEU A 61 8.38 3.84 7.26
C LEU A 61 7.65 4.27 8.54
N ARG A 62 6.58 5.06 8.40
CA ARG A 62 5.66 5.36 9.50
C ARG A 62 4.24 4.97 9.12
N CYS A 63 3.66 4.09 9.92
CA CYS A 63 2.29 3.64 9.78
C CYS A 63 1.42 4.25 10.87
N ASP A 64 0.31 4.84 10.46
CA ASP A 64 -0.67 5.41 11.39
C ASP A 64 -1.94 4.55 11.37
N ALA A 65 -2.51 4.31 12.55
CA ALA A 65 -3.83 3.71 12.71
C ALA A 65 -4.89 4.74 12.29
N LYS A 66 -5.00 4.98 10.99
CA LYS A 66 -6.10 5.74 10.41
C LYS A 66 -7.27 4.79 10.16
N PRO A 67 -8.53 5.27 10.24
CA PRO A 67 -9.69 4.51 9.77
C PRO A 67 -9.66 4.44 8.24
N CYS A 68 -8.69 3.71 7.71
CA CYS A 68 -8.66 3.32 6.32
C CYS A 68 -9.51 2.04 6.21
N LYS A 69 -10.29 1.93 5.13
CA LYS A 69 -11.35 0.91 5.04
C LYS A 69 -10.72 -0.47 4.92
N ALA A 70 -11.21 -1.42 5.73
CA ALA A 70 -10.72 -2.79 5.73
C ALA A 70 -10.90 -3.43 4.34
N PRO A 71 -9.99 -4.32 3.92
CA PRO A 71 -10.21 -5.17 2.76
C PRO A 71 -11.56 -5.90 2.90
N VAL A 72 -12.41 -5.78 1.89
CA VAL A 72 -13.70 -6.48 1.82
C VAL A 72 -13.53 -7.60 0.82
N ALA A 73 -13.64 -8.84 1.29
CA ALA A 73 -13.58 -10.02 0.45
C ALA A 73 -14.83 -10.12 -0.44
N CYS A 74 -14.66 -10.66 -1.65
CA CYS A 74 -15.78 -11.04 -2.50
C CYS A 74 -16.52 -12.21 -1.84
N VAL A 75 -17.79 -12.00 -1.50
CA VAL A 75 -18.66 -13.04 -0.93
C VAL A 75 -19.79 -13.29 -1.90
N GLY A 76 -20.01 -14.56 -2.22
CA GLY A 76 -21.10 -14.98 -3.06
C GLY A 76 -21.50 -16.43 -2.77
N SER A 77 -22.65 -16.80 -3.29
CA SER A 77 -23.23 -18.11 -3.05
C SER A 77 -23.67 -18.77 -4.36
N TRP A 78 -23.66 -20.10 -4.36
CA TRP A 78 -24.22 -20.87 -5.45
C TRP A 78 -25.73 -20.97 -5.28
N GLY A 79 -26.46 -20.58 -6.33
CA GLY A 79 -27.88 -20.85 -6.44
C GLY A 79 -28.19 -22.35 -6.58
N ASN A 80 -29.48 -22.66 -6.57
CA ASN A 80 -29.96 -24.01 -6.82
C ASN A 80 -29.57 -24.49 -8.22
N TYR A 81 -29.46 -25.81 -8.36
CA TYR A 81 -29.34 -26.43 -9.68
C TYR A 81 -30.65 -26.30 -10.44
N ASP A 82 -30.53 -25.94 -11.72
CA ASP A 82 -31.59 -26.05 -12.69
C ASP A 82 -31.92 -27.53 -12.98
N ASN A 83 -33.00 -27.76 -13.71
CA ASN A 83 -33.39 -29.10 -14.15
C ASN A 83 -32.32 -29.73 -15.04
N CYS A 84 -32.20 -31.06 -14.99
CA CYS A 84 -31.34 -31.80 -15.91
C CYS A 84 -31.85 -31.67 -17.35
N ALA A 85 -30.94 -31.39 -18.28
CA ALA A 85 -31.18 -31.37 -19.72
C ALA A 85 -30.13 -32.24 -20.43
N TYR A 86 -30.57 -32.94 -21.48
CA TYR A 86 -29.66 -33.72 -22.33
C TYR A 86 -28.90 -32.79 -23.27
N ASP A 87 -27.58 -32.94 -23.32
CA ASP A 87 -26.65 -32.17 -24.15
C ASP A 87 -26.15 -33.07 -25.29
N GLU A 88 -26.71 -32.85 -26.49
CA GLU A 88 -26.39 -33.60 -27.72
C GLU A 88 -24.93 -33.46 -28.15
N GLY A 89 -24.27 -32.35 -27.83
CA GLY A 89 -22.88 -32.10 -28.23
C GLY A 89 -21.86 -32.91 -27.42
N SER A 90 -22.26 -33.41 -26.25
CA SER A 90 -21.42 -34.23 -25.37
C SER A 90 -22.02 -35.60 -25.04
N ASP A 91 -23.15 -35.96 -25.67
CA ASP A 91 -23.91 -37.19 -25.43
C ASP A 91 -24.13 -37.48 -23.92
N SER A 92 -24.49 -36.44 -23.15
CA SER A 92 -24.58 -36.53 -21.68
C SER A 92 -25.66 -35.62 -21.09
N ASN A 93 -26.16 -35.94 -19.89
CA ASN A 93 -27.08 -35.08 -19.16
C ASN A 93 -26.32 -34.04 -18.32
N LYS A 94 -26.69 -32.77 -18.44
CA LYS A 94 -26.10 -31.64 -17.68
C LYS A 94 -27.17 -30.88 -16.91
N ARG A 95 -26.75 -30.24 -15.82
CA ARG A 95 -27.54 -29.24 -15.10
C ARG A 95 -26.65 -28.08 -14.71
N CYS A 96 -27.17 -26.87 -14.83
CA CYS A 96 -26.43 -25.65 -14.53
C CYS A 96 -26.86 -25.09 -13.16
N ARG A 97 -26.01 -24.26 -12.58
CA ARG A 97 -26.36 -23.38 -11.47
C ARG A 97 -25.61 -22.08 -11.63
N LYS A 98 -26.16 -20.99 -11.08
CA LYS A 98 -25.55 -19.66 -11.15
C LYS A 98 -24.83 -19.35 -9.84
N TYR A 99 -23.67 -18.72 -9.93
CA TYR A 99 -23.01 -18.11 -8.78
C TYR A 99 -23.42 -16.63 -8.74
N THR A 100 -23.87 -16.15 -7.59
CA THR A 100 -24.26 -14.75 -7.40
C THR A 100 -23.29 -14.12 -6.42
N ILE A 101 -22.72 -12.97 -6.80
CA ILE A 101 -21.92 -12.15 -5.90
C ILE A 101 -22.89 -11.35 -5.03
N GLU A 102 -22.79 -11.53 -3.71
CA GLU A 102 -23.59 -10.81 -2.70
C GLU A 102 -22.84 -9.58 -2.19
N THR A 103 -21.51 -9.66 -2.13
CA THR A 103 -20.61 -8.57 -1.74
C THR A 103 -19.44 -8.54 -2.71
N GLU A 104 -19.28 -7.43 -3.42
CA GLU A 104 -18.13 -7.21 -4.30
C GLU A 104 -16.86 -6.98 -3.48
N ALA A 105 -15.72 -7.43 -4.00
CA ALA A 105 -14.43 -7.13 -3.40
C ALA A 105 -14.17 -5.62 -3.38
N ALA A 106 -13.67 -5.10 -2.27
CA ALA A 106 -13.27 -3.70 -2.13
C ALA A 106 -12.00 -3.56 -1.29
N PHE A 107 -11.31 -2.43 -1.43
CA PHE A 107 -10.09 -2.12 -0.68
C PHE A 107 -9.01 -3.21 -0.76
N ASN A 108 -8.82 -3.78 -1.96
CA ASN A 108 -7.91 -4.89 -2.24
C ASN A 108 -8.21 -6.19 -1.48
N GLY A 109 -9.48 -6.42 -1.09
CA GLY A 109 -9.91 -7.71 -0.59
C GLY A 109 -9.86 -8.80 -1.67
N PRO A 110 -9.63 -10.07 -1.27
CA PRO A 110 -9.55 -11.21 -2.18
C PRO A 110 -10.92 -11.63 -2.74
#